data_AF-A0A3P1XZZ1-F1
#
_entry.id   AF-A0A3P1XZZ1-F1
#
_cell.length_a   1.000
_cell.length_b   1.000
_cell.length_c   1.000
_cell.angle_alpha   90.00
_cell.angle_beta   90.00
_cell.angle_gamma   90.00
#
_symmetry.space_group_name_H-M   'P 1'
#
loop_
_entity.id
_entity.type
_entity.pdbx_description
1 polymer ?
#
loop_
_entity_poly.entity_id
_entity_poly.type
_entity_poly.pdbx_seq_one_letter_code
_entity_poly.pdbx_strand_id
1 'polypeptide(L)'
;MKGSEGGRMTERYDAAPPAAGGADGFNMVWVVFGETIRDEVMEALDDCDVPFYSVWRDVLARDNEGEGTRWDDAVFPGKNWMVQFVCDDARLDDAMSALSRLLQDPFIAQSGIRLYANRAARLL
;
A
#
# COMPACT_ATOMS: atom_id res chain seq x y z
N MET A 1 49.18 5.41 -26.26
CA MET A 1 48.00 6.24 -26.63
C MET A 1 46.78 5.35 -26.45
N LYS A 2 46.01 5.46 -25.36
CA LYS A 2 44.98 6.46 -24.98
C LYS A 2 43.56 6.01 -25.38
N GLY A 3 42.67 6.02 -24.38
CA GLY A 3 41.22 5.71 -24.38
C GLY A 3 40.93 4.54 -23.40
N SER A 4 40.52 4.65 -22.12
CA SER A 4 39.45 5.43 -21.45
C SER A 4 38.15 5.43 -22.27
N GLU A 5 36.99 4.97 -21.82
CA GLU A 5 36.23 5.10 -20.56
C GLU A 5 35.32 3.84 -20.42
N GLY A 6 34.64 3.48 -19.34
CA GLY A 6 34.28 4.14 -18.11
C GLY A 6 33.60 3.09 -17.21
N GLY A 7 33.83 3.20 -15.90
CA GLY A 7 33.18 2.33 -14.93
C GLY A 7 31.68 2.63 -14.81
N ARG A 8 30.89 1.59 -14.60
CA ARG A 8 29.72 1.66 -13.72
C ARG A 8 29.72 0.47 -12.78
N MET A 9 30.29 0.76 -11.63
CA MET A 9 30.01 0.14 -10.34
C MET A 9 28.52 -0.17 -10.22
N THR A 10 28.14 -1.43 -10.38
CA THR A 10 26.83 -1.94 -9.96
C THR A 10 26.88 -2.19 -8.46
N GLU A 11 26.99 -1.13 -7.68
CA GLU A 11 26.53 -1.15 -6.30
C GLU A 11 25.02 -0.87 -6.35
N ARG A 12 24.22 -1.94 -6.35
CA ARG A 12 22.78 -1.83 -6.16
C ARG A 12 22.34 -2.83 -5.11
N TYR A 13 22.06 -2.27 -3.93
CA TYR A 13 21.24 -2.80 -2.84
C TYR A 13 21.77 -3.99 -2.05
N ASP A 14 22.86 -3.77 -1.31
CA ASP A 14 23.12 -4.46 -0.03
C ASP A 14 22.97 -3.49 1.16
N ALA A 15 21.99 -2.59 1.08
CA ALA A 15 21.51 -1.95 2.29
C ALA A 15 20.63 -2.98 3.00
N ALA A 16 21.22 -3.71 3.96
CA ALA A 16 20.45 -4.41 4.97
C ALA A 16 19.36 -3.45 5.48
N PRO A 17 18.09 -3.89 5.63
CA PRO A 17 17.06 -3.02 6.17
C PRO A 17 17.58 -2.42 7.47
N PRO A 18 17.39 -1.12 7.72
CA PRO A 18 17.87 -0.49 8.95
C PRO A 18 17.41 -1.36 10.11
N ALA A 19 18.37 -1.79 10.94
CA ALA A 19 18.10 -2.60 12.12
C ALA A 19 16.93 -1.95 12.85
N ALA A 20 15.84 -2.71 13.01
CA ALA A 20 14.58 -2.22 13.55
C ALA A 20 14.87 -1.37 14.78
N GLY A 21 14.67 -0.06 14.64
CA GLY A 21 14.76 0.88 15.75
C GLY A 21 13.83 0.41 16.85
N GLY A 22 14.37 0.33 18.07
CA GLY A 22 13.77 -0.41 19.19
C GLY A 22 12.36 0.02 19.55
N ALA A 23 11.62 -0.90 20.16
CA ALA A 23 10.39 -0.83 20.99
C ALA A 23 9.20 0.07 20.56
N ASP A 24 9.40 1.17 19.84
CA ASP A 24 8.42 2.18 19.44
C ASP A 24 8.39 2.33 17.91
N GLY A 25 8.38 1.20 17.19
CA GLY A 25 8.45 1.20 15.73
C GLY A 25 7.09 1.44 15.08
N PHE A 26 6.98 2.49 14.27
CA PHE A 26 5.79 2.70 13.44
C PHE A 26 5.81 1.80 12.20
N ASN A 27 4.64 1.58 11.62
CA ASN A 27 4.44 0.91 10.34
C ASN A 27 3.99 1.95 9.31
N MET A 28 4.65 1.97 8.15
CA MET A 28 4.14 2.61 6.95
C MET A 28 3.25 1.61 6.23
N VAL A 29 1.97 1.93 6.11
CA VAL A 29 0.94 1.06 5.55
C VAL A 29 0.46 1.64 4.22
N TRP A 30 0.27 0.75 3.24
CA TRP A 30 -0.35 1.05 1.96
C TRP A 30 -1.56 0.15 1.77
N VAL A 31 -2.71 0.75 1.46
CA VAL A 31 -3.95 0.03 1.14
C VAL A 31 -4.32 0.37 -0.30
N VAL A 32 -4.48 -0.65 -1.15
CA VAL A 32 -4.87 -0.51 -2.55
C VAL A 32 -6.20 -1.23 -2.75
N PHE A 33 -7.18 -0.53 -3.32
CA PHE A 33 -8.54 -1.05 -3.49
C PHE A 33 -9.21 -0.43 -4.73
N GLY A 34 -10.25 -1.08 -5.25
CA GLY A 34 -11.04 -0.54 -6.35
C GLY A 34 -11.87 0.66 -5.91
N GLU A 35 -12.05 1.65 -6.80
CA GLU A 35 -12.85 2.86 -6.50
C GLU A 35 -14.29 2.54 -6.07
N THR A 36 -14.85 1.41 -6.52
CA THR A 36 -16.22 0.99 -6.23
C THR A 36 -16.48 0.65 -4.76
N ILE A 37 -15.44 0.40 -3.97
CA ILE A 37 -15.52 0.07 -2.53
C ILE A 37 -14.88 1.15 -1.67
N ARG A 38 -14.78 2.37 -2.21
CA ARG A 38 -14.08 3.48 -1.57
C ARG A 38 -14.70 3.85 -0.23
N ASP A 39 -16.01 4.04 -0.20
CA ASP A 39 -16.67 4.60 0.98
C ASP A 39 -16.56 3.61 2.15
N GLU A 40 -16.69 2.31 1.88
CA GLU A 40 -16.51 1.23 2.85
C GLU A 40 -15.09 1.17 3.39
N VAL A 41 -14.07 1.30 2.53
CA VAL A 41 -12.66 1.27 2.96
C VAL A 41 -12.31 2.52 3.77
N MET A 42 -12.78 3.71 3.36
CA MET A 42 -12.51 4.94 4.10
C MET A 42 -13.18 4.94 5.47
N GLU A 43 -14.46 4.52 5.56
CA GLU A 43 -15.17 4.38 6.82
C GLU A 43 -14.45 3.40 7.77
N ALA A 44 -14.00 2.25 7.25
CA ALA A 44 -13.25 1.28 8.03
C ALA A 44 -11.91 1.83 8.57
N LEU A 45 -11.23 2.71 7.83
CA LEU A 45 -9.98 3.34 8.28
C LEU A 45 -10.23 4.47 9.29
N ASP A 46 -11.30 5.24 9.11
CA ASP A 46 -11.70 6.31 10.03
C ASP A 46 -12.08 5.72 11.41
N ASP A 47 -12.78 4.58 11.44
CA ASP A 47 -13.12 3.84 12.66
C ASP A 47 -11.90 3.30 13.42
N CYS A 48 -10.76 3.13 12.74
CA CYS A 48 -9.50 2.66 13.34
C CYS A 48 -8.65 3.79 13.95
N ASP A 49 -9.18 5.02 14.03
CA ASP A 49 -8.49 6.19 14.58
C ASP A 49 -7.10 6.38 13.93
N VAL A 50 -7.02 6.22 12.60
CA VAL A 50 -5.82 6.52 11.83
C VAL A 50 -5.68 8.04 11.77
N PRO A 51 -4.69 8.65 12.45
CA PRO A 51 -4.69 10.09 12.68
C PRO A 51 -4.38 10.92 11.44
N PHE A 52 -3.71 10.32 10.45
CA PHE A 52 -3.36 10.96 9.21
C PHE A 52 -3.19 9.91 8.12
N TYR A 53 -3.77 10.19 6.95
CA TYR A 53 -3.54 9.40 5.75
C TYR A 53 -3.40 10.32 4.53
N SER A 54 -2.67 9.83 3.53
CA SER A 54 -2.58 10.40 2.18
C SER A 54 -3.35 9.52 1.21
N VAL A 55 -4.08 10.14 0.28
CA VAL A 55 -4.90 9.42 -0.72
C VAL A 55 -4.41 9.74 -2.13
N TRP A 56 -4.16 8.69 -2.91
CA TRP A 56 -3.98 8.76 -4.35
C TRP A 56 -5.21 8.18 -5.02
N ARG A 57 -5.85 9.04 -5.82
CA ARG A 57 -6.98 8.65 -6.65
C ARG A 57 -6.47 8.31 -8.04
N ASP A 58 -7.26 7.57 -8.78
CA ASP A 58 -6.99 7.24 -10.18
C ASP A 58 -5.71 6.45 -10.41
N VAL A 59 -5.40 5.52 -9.50
CA VAL A 59 -4.19 4.70 -9.57
C VAL A 59 -4.39 3.57 -10.57
N LEU A 60 -3.60 3.61 -11.65
CA LEU A 60 -3.53 2.54 -12.63
C LEU A 60 -2.76 1.35 -12.03
N ALA A 61 -3.34 0.15 -12.12
CA ALA A 61 -2.67 -1.07 -11.70
C ALA A 61 -2.76 -2.12 -12.80
N ARG A 62 -1.61 -2.67 -13.17
CA ARG A 62 -1.53 -3.83 -14.07
C ARG A 62 -1.28 -5.07 -13.25
N ASP A 63 -2.14 -6.05 -13.38
CA ASP A 63 -1.89 -7.40 -12.93
C ASP A 63 -1.33 -8.20 -14.13
N ASN A 64 -0.08 -8.66 -14.02
CA ASN A 64 0.57 -9.42 -15.10
C ASN A 64 0.34 -10.93 -14.98
N GLU A 65 -0.21 -11.40 -13.86
CA GLU A 65 -0.34 -12.82 -13.53
C GLU A 65 -1.79 -13.25 -13.35
N GLY A 66 -2.69 -12.30 -13.05
CA GLY A 66 -4.12 -12.52 -12.89
C GLY A 66 -5.00 -11.60 -13.74
N GLU A 67 -6.28 -11.56 -13.40
CA GLU A 67 -7.30 -10.77 -14.11
C GLU A 67 -7.59 -9.42 -13.42
N GLY A 68 -6.77 -9.03 -12.44
CA GLY A 68 -6.98 -7.84 -11.60
C GLY A 68 -6.54 -6.50 -12.20
N THR A 69 -6.27 -6.42 -13.51
CA THR A 69 -5.83 -5.19 -14.17
C THR A 69 -6.94 -4.13 -14.16
N ARG A 70 -6.58 -2.90 -13.81
CA ARG A 70 -7.48 -1.73 -13.72
C ARG A 70 -6.81 -0.49 -14.28
N TRP A 71 -7.20 -0.15 -15.50
CA TRP A 71 -6.56 0.89 -16.33
C TRP A 71 -7.49 2.03 -16.75
N ASP A 72 -8.73 2.08 -16.23
CA ASP A 72 -9.74 3.10 -16.57
C ASP A 72 -10.22 3.12 -18.02
N ASP A 73 -9.68 2.30 -18.92
CA ASP A 73 -9.85 2.42 -20.36
C ASP A 73 -11.17 1.81 -20.90
N ALA A 74 -12.26 1.98 -20.13
CA ALA A 74 -13.66 1.79 -20.50
C ALA A 74 -14.30 0.39 -20.29
N VAL A 75 -13.71 -0.49 -19.46
CA VAL A 75 -14.37 -1.72 -19.00
C VAL A 75 -14.24 -1.85 -17.49
N PHE A 76 -15.35 -2.16 -16.81
CA PHE A 76 -15.37 -2.51 -15.39
C PHE A 76 -14.30 -3.57 -15.08
N PRO A 77 -13.45 -3.39 -14.06
CA PRO A 77 -13.70 -2.62 -12.84
C PRO A 77 -12.83 -1.37 -12.68
N GLY A 78 -13.21 -0.24 -13.30
CA GLY A 78 -12.80 1.13 -12.92
C GLY A 78 -11.32 1.40 -12.63
N LYS A 79 -11.06 2.43 -11.82
CA LYS A 79 -9.73 2.82 -11.31
C LYS A 79 -9.49 2.26 -9.91
N ASN A 80 -8.23 2.26 -9.46
CA ASN A 80 -7.92 2.03 -8.05
C ASN A 80 -7.78 3.34 -7.28
N TRP A 81 -7.97 3.24 -5.98
CA TRP A 81 -7.48 4.17 -4.99
C TRP A 81 -6.34 3.52 -4.21
N MET A 82 -5.46 4.37 -3.71
CA MET A 82 -4.42 3.96 -2.78
C MET A 82 -4.42 4.91 -1.59
N VAL A 83 -4.33 4.36 -0.39
CA VAL A 83 -4.22 5.11 0.86
C VAL A 83 -2.93 4.73 1.54
N GLN A 84 -2.18 5.72 2.03
CA GLN A 84 -0.97 5.54 2.82
C GLN A 84 -1.16 6.18 4.18
N PHE A 85 -0.76 5.50 5.23
CA PHE A 85 -0.71 6.06 6.57
C PHE A 85 0.43 5.45 7.39
N VAL A 86 0.71 6.09 8.53
CA VAL A 86 1.69 5.61 9.50
C VAL A 86 0.97 5.35 10.82
N CYS A 87 1.16 4.15 11.39
CA CYS A 87 0.50 3.76 12.64
C CYS A 87 1.41 2.88 13.52
N ASP A 88 1.04 2.69 14.78
CA ASP A 88 1.64 1.69 15.66
C ASP A 88 1.12 0.28 15.35
N ASP A 89 1.64 -0.74 16.05
CA ASP A 89 1.25 -2.14 15.84
C ASP A 89 -0.22 -2.40 16.21
N ALA A 90 -0.75 -1.75 17.25
CA ALA A 90 -2.14 -1.95 17.68
C ALA A 90 -3.12 -1.44 16.61
N ARG A 91 -2.90 -0.24 16.08
CA ARG A 91 -3.70 0.33 14.99
C ARG A 91 -3.52 -0.43 13.68
N LEU A 92 -2.35 -1.01 13.42
CA LEU A 92 -2.17 -1.90 12.27
C LEU A 92 -3.05 -3.14 12.40
N ASP A 93 -3.07 -3.77 13.58
CA ASP A 93 -3.91 -4.94 13.86
C ASP A 93 -5.41 -4.61 13.72
N ASP A 94 -5.84 -3.43 14.20
CA ASP A 94 -7.21 -2.94 14.07
C ASP A 94 -7.58 -2.70 12.60
N ALA A 95 -6.74 -2.01 11.83
CA ALA A 95 -6.95 -1.78 10.40
C ALA A 95 -6.97 -3.08 9.60
N MET A 96 -6.06 -4.02 9.89
CA MET A 96 -6.06 -5.35 9.28
C MET A 96 -7.36 -6.09 9.58
N SER A 97 -7.85 -6.01 10.82
CA SER A 97 -9.09 -6.65 11.25
C SER A 97 -10.32 -6.04 10.56
N ALA A 98 -10.40 -4.71 10.49
CA ALA A 98 -11.49 -3.99 9.85
C ALA A 98 -11.57 -4.30 8.34
N LEU A 99 -10.44 -4.19 7.63
CA LEU A 99 -10.39 -4.48 6.20
C LEU A 99 -10.64 -5.97 5.88
N SER A 100 -10.22 -6.88 6.76
CA SER A 100 -10.51 -8.31 6.62
C SER A 100 -12.00 -8.63 6.80
N ARG A 101 -12.74 -7.84 7.59
CA ARG A 101 -14.20 -7.96 7.70
C ARG A 101 -14.90 -7.52 6.42
N LEU A 102 -14.42 -6.45 5.77
CA LEU A 102 -14.95 -6.02 4.47
C LEU A 102 -14.79 -7.13 3.41
N LEU A 103 -13.65 -7.84 3.42
CA LEU A 103 -13.40 -8.97 2.51
C LEU A 103 -14.33 -10.17 2.72
N GLN A 104 -15.15 -10.21 3.79
CA GLN A 104 -16.19 -11.23 3.95
C GLN A 104 -17.41 -10.98 3.04
N ASP A 105 -17.58 -9.75 2.53
CA ASP A 105 -18.60 -9.46 1.53
C ASP A 105 -18.15 -9.98 0.16
N PRO A 106 -18.93 -10.86 -0.52
CA PRO A 106 -18.57 -11.42 -1.82
C PRO A 106 -18.34 -10.39 -2.93
N PHE A 107 -19.00 -9.24 -2.87
CA PHE A 107 -18.80 -8.15 -3.83
C PHE A 107 -17.47 -7.43 -3.61
N ILE A 108 -17.12 -7.19 -2.34
CA ILE A 108 -15.85 -6.57 -1.96
C ILE A 108 -14.68 -7.52 -2.22
N ALA A 109 -14.84 -8.82 -1.93
CA ALA A 109 -13.83 -9.82 -2.19
C ALA A 109 -13.40 -9.87 -3.67
N GLN A 110 -14.35 -9.69 -4.59
CA GLN A 110 -14.08 -9.60 -6.03
C GLN A 110 -13.42 -8.28 -6.43
N SER A 111 -13.76 -7.17 -5.77
CA SER A 111 -13.14 -5.87 -5.98
C SER A 111 -11.72 -5.80 -5.39
N GLY A 112 -11.43 -6.58 -4.36
CA GLY A 112 -10.12 -6.79 -3.77
C GLY A 112 -9.62 -5.60 -2.95
N ILE A 113 -9.04 -5.91 -1.78
CA ILE A 113 -8.26 -5.00 -0.95
C ILE A 113 -6.88 -5.63 -0.80
N ARG A 114 -5.82 -4.87 -1.06
CA ARG A 114 -4.44 -5.28 -0.80
C ARG A 114 -3.82 -4.34 0.21
N LEU A 115 -3.25 -4.91 1.27
CA LEU A 115 -2.57 -4.17 2.32
C LEU A 115 -1.10 -4.58 2.35
N TYR A 116 -0.20 -3.59 2.39
CA TYR A 116 1.23 -3.77 2.55
C TYR A 116 1.71 -2.93 3.72
N ALA A 117 2.48 -3.51 4.63
CA ALA A 117 3.04 -2.80 5.77
C ALA A 117 4.56 -3.00 5.81
N ASN A 118 5.29 -1.95 6.16
CA ASN A 118 6.73 -1.99 6.39
C ASN A 118 7.06 -1.20 7.66
N ARG A 119 8.05 -1.68 8.43
CA ARG A 119 8.57 -0.91 9.56
C ARG A 119 9.16 0.41 9.05
N ALA A 120 8.85 1.50 9.74
CA ALA A 120 9.27 2.83 9.40
C ALA A 120 9.67 3.62 10.66
N ALA A 121 10.64 4.51 10.49
CA ALA A 121 11.01 5.50 11.49
C ALA A 121 10.69 6.89 10.95
N ARG A 122 10.02 7.71 11.75
CA ARG A 122 9.82 9.12 11.43
C ARG A 122 11.09 9.89 11.77
N LEU A 123 11.69 10.53 10.76
CA LEU A 123 12.96 11.26 10.93
C LEU A 123 12.80 12.77 11.08
N LEU A 124 11.64 13.33 10.71
CA LEU A 124 11.31 14.76 10.72
C LEU A 124 9.85 14.99 11.14
#